data_AF-A0A352L2L0-F1
#
_entry.id   AF-A0A352L2L0-F1
#
_cell.length_a   1.000
_cell.length_b   1.000
_cell.length_c   1.000
_cell.angle_alpha   90.00
_cell.angle_beta   90.00
_cell.angle_gamma   90.00
#
_symmetry.space_group_name_H-M   'P 1'
#
loop_
_entity.id
_entity.type
_entity.pdbx_description
1 polymer ?
#
loop_
_entity_poly.entity_id
_entity_poly.type
_entity_poly.pdbx_seq_one_letter_code
_entity_poly.pdbx_strand_id
1 'polypeptide(L)'
;MLTFCSLLFLVSSLLTDESRVGSGPQTVSASAPVVGAPVIVLTGFEPFGEKKLPNPSWEGIARLHNTQWQGHRIVAVRLPVVWGAPQQTLAPEIARLNPVAVFSFGQGRPGVFAIETKALNQRGPIPDNLGQTPPQPLIAGDGPTEYRSSFPFQALCDHLNSAGFQTQISENAGQYLCEETLFTLELLRRRAKMPPDVAFCHVPPLGSNIGQQKVDADYVHSFVLQVLNGWQKIRQAGGTDQKSSSPDATVIRGQSPGDGKKSSGEKAAVEKLIEEYFKSWSEQRMQDYGSCFADGAVIQEIGSGSINTQMKGPFVAQQTTYHKLAIFKAVEVPVRTSIQFEADLCRVVVYWKLTAGPRVQYGYDHFTLMKQKGSWKIVNLVFYGTSPEKN
;
A
#
# COMPACT_ATOMS: atom_id res chain seq x y z
N MET A 1 -56.65 18.99 48.15
CA MET A 1 -56.95 17.77 47.36
C MET A 1 -55.65 16.98 47.27
N LEU A 2 -55.41 16.10 48.26
CA LEU A 2 -55.64 14.64 48.22
C LEU A 2 -54.42 13.93 47.57
N THR A 3 -53.64 13.00 48.17
CA THR A 3 -53.63 12.33 49.50
C THR A 3 -52.42 11.35 49.57
N PHE A 4 -52.03 10.91 50.79
CA PHE A 4 -51.29 9.67 51.17
C PHE A 4 -49.79 9.55 50.75
N CYS A 5 -48.83 8.96 51.50
CA CYS A 5 -48.65 8.48 52.89
C CYS A 5 -47.25 7.80 52.95
N SER A 6 -46.57 7.84 54.12
CA SER A 6 -45.76 6.77 54.78
C SER A 6 -44.73 5.91 54.00
N LEU A 7 -43.72 5.24 54.55
CA LEU A 7 -42.91 5.20 55.78
C LEU A 7 -41.96 3.99 55.57
N LEU A 8 -40.67 4.11 55.91
CA LEU A 8 -39.72 3.08 56.43
C LEU A 8 -39.50 1.69 55.77
N PHE A 9 -38.19 1.41 55.52
CA PHE A 9 -37.37 0.24 55.89
C PHE A 9 -37.24 -1.09 55.08
N LEU A 10 -35.96 -1.49 54.99
CA LEU A 10 -35.32 -2.82 55.13
C LEU A 10 -35.13 -3.79 53.91
N VAL A 11 -33.87 -3.84 53.44
CA VAL A 11 -32.89 -4.97 53.53
C VAL A 11 -32.82 -6.12 52.47
N SER A 12 -31.54 -6.51 52.27
CA SER A 12 -30.93 -7.73 51.69
C SER A 12 -30.88 -7.84 50.16
N SER A 13 -29.70 -7.87 49.52
CA SER A 13 -28.53 -8.79 49.59
C SER A 13 -28.66 -10.03 48.69
N LEU A 14 -27.57 -10.26 47.93
CA LEU A 14 -27.15 -11.46 47.17
C LEU A 14 -27.80 -11.59 45.77
N LEU A 15 -27.11 -11.79 44.64
CA LEU A 15 -25.83 -12.45 44.37
C LEU A 15 -25.01 -11.76 43.25
N THR A 16 -23.70 -12.01 43.30
CA THR A 16 -22.65 -12.07 42.25
C THR A 16 -23.18 -12.44 40.84
N ASP A 17 -22.58 -12.03 39.72
CA ASP A 17 -21.17 -12.21 39.35
C ASP A 17 -20.90 -11.56 37.96
N GLU A 18 -19.62 -11.43 37.62
CA GLU A 18 -19.05 -11.39 36.26
C GLU A 18 -19.06 -10.08 35.45
N SER A 19 -17.89 -9.44 35.55
CA SER A 19 -17.04 -9.06 34.41
C SER A 19 -17.66 -8.27 33.25
N ARG A 20 -17.49 -6.94 33.29
CA ARG A 20 -17.45 -6.11 32.08
C ARG A 20 -16.17 -5.27 32.03
N VAL A 21 -15.30 -5.68 31.12
CA VAL A 21 -14.13 -4.97 30.64
C VAL A 21 -14.53 -3.55 30.24
N GLY A 22 -14.02 -2.56 30.97
CA GLY A 22 -14.21 -1.15 30.66
C GLY A 22 -13.29 -0.72 29.53
N SER A 23 -13.84 -0.42 28.35
CA SER A 23 -13.17 0.41 27.34
C SER A 23 -13.52 1.88 27.59
N GLY A 24 -12.74 2.54 28.42
CA GLY A 24 -12.78 4.00 28.57
C GLY A 24 -12.26 4.73 27.32
N PRO A 25 -12.68 5.99 27.08
CA PRO A 25 -12.22 6.77 25.93
C PRO A 25 -10.72 7.09 26.07
N GLN A 26 -9.92 6.67 25.10
CA GLN A 26 -8.48 6.98 25.05
C GLN A 26 -8.28 8.44 24.62
N THR A 27 -7.76 9.27 25.52
CA THR A 27 -7.64 10.72 25.35
C THR A 27 -6.29 11.14 24.77
N VAL A 28 -6.31 12.05 23.79
CA VAL A 28 -5.16 12.83 23.31
C VAL A 28 -4.78 13.85 24.39
N SER A 29 -3.50 13.89 24.81
CA SER A 29 -3.03 14.84 25.83
C SER A 29 -2.29 16.02 25.20
N ALA A 30 -2.56 17.23 25.70
CA ALA A 30 -1.90 18.47 25.29
C ALA A 30 -0.56 18.70 26.03
N SER A 31 0.24 17.65 26.24
CA SER A 31 1.57 17.79 26.84
C SER A 31 2.56 18.42 25.86
N ALA A 32 3.55 19.18 26.38
CA ALA A 32 4.60 19.82 25.59
C ALA A 32 5.28 18.84 24.60
N PRO A 33 5.67 19.31 23.39
CA PRO A 33 6.25 18.44 22.38
C PRO A 33 7.55 17.81 22.89
N VAL A 34 7.59 16.47 22.92
CA VAL A 34 8.81 15.73 23.24
C VAL A 34 9.79 15.91 22.08
N VAL A 35 10.95 16.52 22.35
CA VAL A 35 12.02 16.68 21.37
C VAL A 35 12.48 15.29 20.90
N GLY A 36 12.39 15.03 19.60
CA GLY A 36 12.76 13.75 18.99
C GLY A 36 11.62 12.74 18.81
N ALA A 37 10.38 13.07 19.20
CA ALA A 37 9.23 12.18 18.94
C ALA A 37 8.97 12.02 17.42
N PRO A 38 8.74 10.79 16.92
CA PRO A 38 8.38 10.56 15.52
C PRO A 38 7.11 11.31 15.13
N VAL A 39 7.09 11.86 13.91
CA VAL A 39 6.03 12.76 13.46
C VAL A 39 5.02 12.02 12.60
N ILE A 40 3.73 12.24 12.85
CA ILE A 40 2.64 11.87 11.93
C ILE A 40 2.07 13.17 11.36
N VAL A 41 1.96 13.24 10.04
CA VAL A 41 1.30 14.36 9.37
C VAL A 41 -0.14 13.97 9.05
N LEU A 42 -1.09 14.83 9.40
CA LEU A 42 -2.47 14.72 8.97
C LEU A 42 -2.76 15.84 7.98
N THR A 43 -3.50 15.57 6.92
CA THR A 43 -3.88 16.61 5.96
C THR A 43 -5.38 16.63 5.75
N GLY A 44 -5.93 17.83 5.61
CA GLY A 44 -7.34 18.06 5.29
C GLY A 44 -7.43 19.29 4.40
N PHE A 45 -8.53 19.45 3.69
CA PHE A 45 -8.68 20.55 2.73
C PHE A 45 -9.42 21.73 3.33
N GLU A 46 -9.15 22.92 2.82
CA GLU A 46 -9.99 24.09 3.07
C GLU A 46 -11.43 23.92 2.50
N PRO A 47 -12.37 24.80 2.89
CA PRO A 47 -13.68 24.88 2.26
C PRO A 47 -13.62 25.06 0.74
N PHE A 48 -14.54 24.42 0.01
CA PHE A 48 -14.65 24.53 -1.45
C PHE A 48 -16.09 24.46 -1.93
N GLY A 49 -16.28 24.69 -3.24
CA GLY A 49 -17.60 24.82 -3.86
C GLY A 49 -18.26 26.16 -3.56
N GLU A 50 -19.41 26.42 -4.18
CA GLU A 50 -20.07 27.74 -4.14
C GLU A 50 -20.37 28.23 -2.72
N LYS A 51 -20.85 27.32 -1.87
CA LYS A 51 -21.27 27.65 -0.49
C LYS A 51 -20.10 27.75 0.49
N LYS A 52 -18.90 27.28 0.12
CA LYS A 52 -17.69 27.20 0.97
C LYS A 52 -17.99 26.79 2.42
N LEU A 53 -18.79 25.73 2.58
CA LEU A 53 -19.09 25.18 3.90
C LEU A 53 -17.82 24.60 4.55
N PRO A 54 -17.74 24.56 5.90
CA PRO A 54 -16.62 23.92 6.59
C PRO A 54 -16.36 22.52 6.07
N ASN A 55 -15.09 22.21 5.80
CA ASN A 55 -14.71 20.95 5.17
C ASN A 55 -14.48 19.88 6.26
N PRO A 56 -15.24 18.77 6.27
CA PRO A 56 -15.14 17.74 7.31
C PRO A 56 -13.72 17.21 7.47
N SER A 57 -12.94 17.13 6.39
CA SER A 57 -11.56 16.65 6.44
C SER A 57 -10.64 17.52 7.29
N TRP A 58 -10.81 18.85 7.25
CA TRP A 58 -10.06 19.78 8.10
C TRP A 58 -10.64 19.84 9.51
N GLU A 59 -11.97 19.98 9.63
CA GLU A 59 -12.64 20.08 10.93
C GLU A 59 -12.36 18.85 11.81
N GLY A 60 -12.28 17.65 11.24
CA GLY A 60 -11.96 16.43 11.98
C GLY A 60 -10.53 16.38 12.54
N ILE A 61 -9.56 17.05 11.90
CA ILE A 61 -8.13 16.95 12.25
C ILE A 61 -7.57 18.21 12.93
N ALA A 62 -8.22 19.36 12.80
CA ALA A 62 -7.66 20.66 13.18
C ALA A 62 -7.17 20.68 14.65
N ARG A 63 -7.98 20.11 15.57
CA ARG A 63 -7.65 20.04 16.99
C ARG A 63 -6.51 19.07 17.35
N LEU A 64 -6.03 18.26 16.41
CA LEU A 64 -4.89 17.37 16.61
C LEU A 64 -3.55 18.06 16.32
N HIS A 65 -3.56 19.24 15.72
CA HIS A 65 -2.32 19.96 15.41
C HIS A 65 -1.49 20.23 16.68
N ASN A 66 -0.18 19.91 16.64
CA ASN A 66 0.76 20.06 17.75
C ASN A 66 0.38 19.29 19.03
N THR A 67 -0.45 18.26 18.92
CA THR A 67 -0.75 17.34 20.03
C THR A 67 0.20 16.14 20.04
N GLN A 68 0.16 15.38 21.14
CA GLN A 68 0.84 14.10 21.27
C GLN A 68 -0.19 12.96 21.20
N TRP A 69 0.14 11.92 20.44
CA TRP A 69 -0.66 10.71 20.35
C TRP A 69 0.27 9.49 20.43
N GLN A 70 0.19 8.74 21.54
CA GLN A 70 0.94 7.49 21.75
C GLN A 70 2.45 7.57 21.41
N GLY A 71 3.11 8.64 21.86
CA GLY A 71 4.54 8.87 21.62
C GLY A 71 4.87 9.50 20.26
N HIS A 72 3.86 9.83 19.45
CA HIS A 72 4.01 10.55 18.20
C HIS A 72 3.57 12.01 18.33
N ARG A 73 4.30 12.91 17.68
CA ARG A 73 3.84 14.29 17.49
C ARG A 73 2.94 14.37 16.27
N ILE A 74 1.75 14.93 16.42
CA ILE A 74 0.82 15.15 15.31
C ILE A 74 1.00 16.55 14.72
N VAL A 75 1.13 16.63 13.40
CA VAL A 75 1.11 17.89 12.64
C VAL A 75 -0.03 17.86 11.64
N ALA A 76 -1.07 18.66 11.87
CA ALA A 76 -2.12 18.85 10.89
C ALA A 76 -1.74 19.95 9.89
N VAL A 77 -1.94 19.72 8.60
CA VAL A 77 -1.67 20.64 7.49
C VAL A 77 -2.96 20.85 6.70
N ARG A 78 -3.38 22.10 6.53
CA ARG A 78 -4.54 22.44 5.71
C ARG A 78 -4.10 22.65 4.26
N LEU A 79 -4.61 21.84 3.34
CA LEU A 79 -4.33 21.92 1.92
C LEU A 79 -5.28 22.92 1.24
N PRO A 80 -4.76 23.82 0.38
CA PRO A 80 -5.58 24.63 -0.51
C PRO A 80 -6.34 23.74 -1.49
N VAL A 81 -7.55 24.16 -1.88
CA VAL A 81 -8.27 23.52 -2.99
C VAL A 81 -7.89 24.26 -4.28
N VAL A 82 -6.61 24.13 -4.65
CA VAL A 82 -5.98 24.75 -5.83
C VAL A 82 -5.10 23.74 -6.58
N TRP A 83 -5.16 23.72 -7.91
CA TRP A 83 -4.37 22.82 -8.73
C TRP A 83 -2.85 22.99 -8.52
N GLY A 84 -2.12 21.88 -8.37
CA GLY A 84 -0.68 21.89 -8.07
C GLY A 84 -0.32 22.11 -6.60
N ALA A 85 -1.25 22.58 -5.77
CA ALA A 85 -1.00 22.86 -4.36
C ALA A 85 -0.57 21.64 -3.53
N PRO A 86 -1.09 20.41 -3.76
CA PRO A 86 -0.66 19.24 -2.98
C PRO A 86 0.85 19.02 -3.03
N GLN A 87 1.46 19.08 -4.22
CA GLN A 87 2.91 18.91 -4.34
C GLN A 87 3.68 20.07 -3.72
N GLN A 88 3.24 21.31 -3.93
CA GLN A 88 3.88 22.51 -3.40
C GLN A 88 3.83 22.57 -1.86
N THR A 89 2.79 22.01 -1.26
CA THR A 89 2.60 22.00 0.20
C THR A 89 3.26 20.79 0.85
N LEU A 90 3.06 19.58 0.30
CA LEU A 90 3.47 18.34 0.96
C LEU A 90 4.96 18.04 0.83
N ALA A 91 5.58 18.37 -0.30
CA ALA A 91 7.01 18.12 -0.49
C ALA A 91 7.89 18.81 0.57
N PRO A 92 7.76 20.13 0.84
CA PRO A 92 8.55 20.78 1.89
C PRO A 92 8.20 20.29 3.28
N GLU A 93 6.92 20.02 3.59
CA GLU A 93 6.52 19.51 4.90
C GLU A 93 7.09 18.12 5.18
N ILE A 94 7.01 17.18 4.22
CA ILE A 94 7.59 15.85 4.35
C ILE A 94 9.11 15.93 4.49
N ALA A 95 9.78 16.77 3.69
CA ALA A 95 11.23 16.94 3.77
C ALA A 95 11.69 17.50 5.14
N ARG A 96 10.97 18.50 5.67
CA ARG A 96 11.30 19.17 6.94
C ARG A 96 10.96 18.32 8.15
N LEU A 97 9.81 17.64 8.12
CA LEU A 97 9.27 16.90 9.27
C LEU A 97 9.77 15.46 9.33
N ASN A 98 10.19 14.90 8.19
CA ASN A 98 10.59 13.50 8.04
C ASN A 98 9.60 12.55 8.76
N PRO A 99 8.31 12.58 8.39
CA PRO A 99 7.27 11.87 9.13
C PRO A 99 7.40 10.36 8.98
N VAL A 100 6.92 9.62 9.98
CA VAL A 100 6.77 8.16 9.90
C VAL A 100 5.49 7.75 9.17
N ALA A 101 4.48 8.63 9.14
CA ALA A 101 3.25 8.43 8.40
C ALA A 101 2.60 9.76 7.98
N VAL A 102 1.87 9.73 6.87
CA VAL A 102 1.03 10.82 6.36
C VAL A 102 -0.38 10.31 6.06
N PHE A 103 -1.37 10.79 6.79
CA PHE A 103 -2.78 10.47 6.56
C PHE A 103 -3.52 11.67 5.99
N SER A 104 -4.01 11.53 4.76
CA SER A 104 -4.79 12.56 4.10
C SER A 104 -6.27 12.26 4.17
N PHE A 105 -7.06 13.31 4.39
CA PHE A 105 -8.50 13.25 4.43
C PHE A 105 -9.08 14.22 3.40
N GLY A 106 -10.14 13.81 2.72
CA GLY A 106 -10.89 14.65 1.78
C GLY A 106 -12.38 14.50 1.98
N GLN A 107 -13.18 15.51 1.63
CA GLN A 107 -14.63 15.35 1.64
C GLN A 107 -15.08 14.45 0.49
N GLY A 108 -15.75 13.35 0.81
CA GLY A 108 -16.31 12.40 -0.14
C GLY A 108 -17.83 12.50 -0.29
N ARG A 109 -18.44 11.38 -0.65
CA ARG A 109 -19.90 11.23 -0.75
C ARG A 109 -20.53 11.00 0.64
N PRO A 110 -21.82 11.31 0.83
CA PRO A 110 -22.52 10.93 2.06
C PRO A 110 -22.61 9.41 2.22
N GLY A 111 -22.85 8.94 3.46
CA GLY A 111 -23.25 7.57 3.74
C GLY A 111 -22.12 6.56 4.00
N VAL A 112 -20.84 6.90 3.74
CA VAL A 112 -19.73 5.96 3.96
C VAL A 112 -18.38 6.66 4.06
N PHE A 113 -17.47 6.14 4.89
CA PHE A 113 -16.05 6.51 4.82
C PHE A 113 -15.36 5.65 3.77
N ALA A 114 -14.71 6.25 2.78
CA ALA A 114 -14.02 5.51 1.72
C ALA A 114 -12.50 5.55 1.92
N ILE A 115 -11.86 4.39 1.88
CA ILE A 115 -10.42 4.22 2.02
C ILE A 115 -9.85 4.00 0.62
N GLU A 116 -9.07 4.95 0.13
CA GLU A 116 -8.56 4.92 -1.24
C GLU A 116 -7.29 4.06 -1.34
N THR A 117 -7.29 3.08 -2.24
CA THR A 117 -6.17 2.13 -2.42
C THR A 117 -5.42 2.33 -3.73
N LYS A 118 -5.94 3.18 -4.61
CA LYS A 118 -5.41 3.46 -5.95
C LYS A 118 -5.45 4.96 -6.23
N ALA A 119 -4.33 5.47 -6.71
CA ALA A 119 -4.13 6.84 -7.16
C ALA A 119 -3.94 6.84 -8.68
N LEU A 120 -4.81 7.49 -9.44
CA LEU A 120 -4.65 7.64 -10.88
C LEU A 120 -3.78 8.87 -11.19
N ASN A 121 -2.91 8.75 -12.19
CA ASN A 121 -2.15 9.88 -12.72
C ASN A 121 -3.01 10.74 -13.65
N GLN A 122 -4.12 11.28 -13.14
CA GLN A 122 -5.11 11.95 -13.96
C GLN A 122 -5.80 13.07 -13.20
N ARG A 123 -6.03 14.19 -13.88
CA ARG A 123 -6.85 15.31 -13.42
C ARG A 123 -8.10 15.44 -14.28
N GLY A 124 -9.24 15.60 -13.64
CA GLY A 124 -10.51 15.95 -14.26
C GLY A 124 -10.61 17.47 -14.49
N PRO A 125 -11.34 17.92 -15.52
CA PRO A 125 -11.45 19.34 -15.89
C PRO A 125 -12.41 20.11 -14.97
N ILE A 126 -12.18 20.06 -13.65
CA ILE A 126 -13.03 20.67 -12.63
C ILE A 126 -12.38 21.98 -12.16
N PRO A 127 -13.11 23.12 -12.12
CA PRO A 127 -12.59 24.37 -11.58
C PRO A 127 -12.24 24.25 -10.09
N ASP A 128 -11.08 24.79 -9.71
CA ASP A 128 -10.64 24.90 -8.33
C ASP A 128 -11.18 26.15 -7.61
N ASN A 129 -10.72 26.43 -6.39
CA ASN A 129 -11.16 27.62 -5.64
C ASN A 129 -10.77 28.95 -6.29
N LEU A 130 -9.85 28.95 -7.26
CA LEU A 130 -9.48 30.11 -8.09
C LEU A 130 -10.26 30.16 -9.41
N GLY A 131 -11.21 29.23 -9.62
CA GLY A 131 -11.97 29.10 -10.85
C GLY A 131 -11.15 28.53 -12.02
N GLN A 132 -9.99 27.94 -11.74
CA GLN A 132 -9.09 27.43 -12.77
C GLN A 132 -9.27 25.92 -12.95
N THR A 133 -9.30 25.46 -14.19
CA THR A 133 -9.16 24.04 -14.52
C THR A 133 -7.69 23.63 -14.46
N PRO A 134 -7.38 22.33 -14.34
CA PRO A 134 -5.99 21.90 -14.21
C PRO A 134 -5.20 22.29 -15.47
N PRO A 135 -3.97 22.81 -15.32
CA PRO A 135 -3.17 23.28 -16.45
C PRO A 135 -2.72 22.13 -17.36
N GLN A 136 -2.69 20.91 -16.84
CA GLN A 136 -2.34 19.69 -17.57
C GLN A 136 -3.25 18.54 -17.11
N PRO A 137 -3.61 17.60 -18.00
CA PRO A 137 -4.49 16.48 -17.68
C PRO A 137 -3.83 15.40 -16.81
N LEU A 138 -2.49 15.34 -16.78
CA LEU A 138 -1.73 14.41 -15.94
C LEU A 138 -1.17 15.14 -14.72
N ILE A 139 -1.00 14.41 -13.62
CA ILE A 139 -0.39 14.93 -12.39
C ILE A 139 1.14 14.95 -12.55
N ALA A 140 1.72 13.88 -13.12
CA ALA A 140 3.13 13.78 -13.49
C ALA A 140 3.25 13.30 -14.94
N GLY A 141 3.78 14.15 -15.84
CA GLY A 141 3.75 13.91 -17.29
C GLY A 141 4.46 12.63 -17.77
N ASP A 142 5.56 12.25 -17.11
CA ASP A 142 6.34 11.04 -17.37
C ASP A 142 6.16 9.96 -16.28
N GLY A 143 5.22 10.18 -15.35
CA GLY A 143 4.93 9.27 -14.26
C GLY A 143 4.11 8.04 -14.70
N PRO A 144 4.07 6.98 -13.88
CA PRO A 144 3.20 5.82 -14.13
C PRO A 144 1.74 6.24 -14.21
N THR A 145 0.90 5.44 -14.87
CA THR A 145 -0.53 5.73 -15.03
C THR A 145 -1.31 5.67 -13.72
N GLU A 146 -0.83 4.89 -12.76
CA GLU A 146 -1.40 4.80 -11.42
C GLU A 146 -0.34 4.43 -10.39
N TYR A 147 -0.61 4.75 -9.13
CA TYR A 147 0.02 4.15 -7.96
C TYR A 147 -1.02 3.35 -7.19
N ARG A 148 -0.65 2.14 -6.77
CA ARG A 148 -1.40 1.41 -5.74
C ARG A 148 -0.65 1.55 -4.43
N SER A 149 -1.40 1.90 -3.40
CA SER A 149 -0.81 2.03 -2.08
C SER A 149 -0.56 0.63 -1.50
N SER A 150 0.62 0.43 -0.91
CA SER A 150 1.06 -0.86 -0.36
C SER A 150 0.72 -1.05 1.11
N PHE A 151 0.00 -0.09 1.69
CA PHE A 151 -0.51 -0.21 3.05
C PHE A 151 -1.60 -1.30 3.10
N PRO A 152 -1.70 -2.12 4.16
CA PRO A 152 -2.68 -3.20 4.24
C PRO A 152 -4.09 -2.64 4.56
N PHE A 153 -4.71 -2.02 3.56
CA PHE A 153 -5.99 -1.32 3.71
C PHE A 153 -7.15 -2.22 4.12
N GLN A 154 -7.11 -3.51 3.78
CA GLN A 154 -8.13 -4.44 4.25
C GLN A 154 -8.11 -4.54 5.78
N ALA A 155 -6.92 -4.68 6.38
CA ALA A 155 -6.79 -4.73 7.83
C ALA A 155 -7.22 -3.40 8.50
N LEU A 156 -6.96 -2.26 7.84
CA LEU A 156 -7.44 -0.97 8.32
C LEU A 156 -8.97 -0.86 8.24
N CYS A 157 -9.56 -1.28 7.12
CA CYS A 157 -11.00 -1.34 6.90
C CYS A 157 -11.68 -2.22 7.96
N ASP A 158 -11.16 -3.42 8.19
CA ASP A 158 -11.69 -4.35 9.18
C ASP A 158 -11.59 -3.78 10.61
N HIS A 159 -10.49 -3.10 10.93
CA HIS A 159 -10.32 -2.40 12.19
C HIS A 159 -11.37 -1.30 12.38
N LEU A 160 -11.59 -0.46 11.36
CA LEU A 160 -12.53 0.65 11.40
C LEU A 160 -13.99 0.17 11.49
N ASN A 161 -14.34 -0.86 10.71
CA ASN A 161 -15.65 -1.51 10.79
C ASN A 161 -15.89 -2.11 12.18
N SER A 162 -14.89 -2.77 12.76
CA SER A 162 -14.96 -3.31 14.13
C SER A 162 -15.09 -2.21 15.19
N ALA A 163 -14.60 -1.00 14.91
CA ALA A 163 -14.77 0.18 15.75
C ALA A 163 -16.10 0.92 15.51
N GLY A 164 -16.99 0.38 14.67
CA GLY A 164 -18.33 0.92 14.41
C GLY A 164 -18.42 1.93 13.28
N PHE A 165 -17.34 2.16 12.52
CA PHE A 165 -17.36 3.06 11.36
C PHE A 165 -17.71 2.28 10.10
N GLN A 166 -18.76 2.69 9.38
CA GLN A 166 -19.09 2.10 8.08
C GLN A 166 -18.06 2.54 7.04
N THR A 167 -17.17 1.63 6.65
CA THR A 167 -16.10 1.89 5.70
C THR A 167 -16.21 1.05 4.43
N GLN A 168 -15.62 1.54 3.34
CA GLN A 168 -15.47 0.79 2.09
C GLN A 168 -14.08 1.02 1.49
N ILE A 169 -13.57 0.02 0.77
CA ILE A 169 -12.41 0.19 -0.11
C ILE A 169 -12.87 0.92 -1.38
N SER A 170 -12.09 1.90 -1.81
CA SER A 170 -12.29 2.66 -3.04
C SER A 170 -11.01 2.67 -3.88
N GLU A 171 -11.19 2.64 -5.20
CA GLU A 171 -10.08 2.75 -6.17
C GLU A 171 -10.24 3.99 -7.08
N ASN A 172 -11.01 4.97 -6.64
CA ASN A 172 -11.29 6.17 -7.42
C ASN A 172 -11.44 7.36 -6.47
N ALA A 173 -10.37 8.15 -6.35
CA ALA A 173 -10.36 9.34 -5.52
C ALA A 173 -11.00 10.57 -6.21
N GLY A 174 -11.65 10.38 -7.36
CA GLY A 174 -12.52 11.36 -8.00
C GLY A 174 -11.83 12.25 -9.03
N GLN A 175 -10.57 12.00 -9.38
CA GLN A 175 -9.79 12.78 -10.37
C GLN A 175 -9.74 14.30 -10.08
N TYR A 176 -10.01 14.70 -8.85
CA TYR A 176 -9.89 16.09 -8.39
C TYR A 176 -8.65 16.25 -7.51
N LEU A 177 -8.63 17.21 -6.59
CA LEU A 177 -7.48 17.45 -5.71
C LEU A 177 -7.24 16.34 -4.67
N CYS A 178 -8.26 15.52 -4.37
CA CYS A 178 -8.08 14.31 -3.58
C CYS A 178 -7.19 13.29 -4.32
N GLU A 179 -7.47 13.05 -5.61
CA GLU A 179 -6.66 12.19 -6.48
C GLU A 179 -5.23 12.72 -6.62
N GLU A 180 -5.09 14.02 -6.90
CA GLU A 180 -3.78 14.65 -6.99
C GLU A 180 -2.98 14.54 -5.69
N THR A 181 -3.64 14.68 -4.55
CA THR A 181 -3.00 14.55 -3.24
C THR A 181 -2.54 13.12 -2.98
N LEU A 182 -3.39 12.12 -3.21
CA LEU A 182 -3.02 10.72 -3.05
C LEU A 182 -1.87 10.32 -4.00
N PHE A 183 -1.94 10.72 -5.27
CA PHE A 183 -0.88 10.45 -6.23
C PHE A 183 0.44 11.13 -5.83
N THR A 184 0.37 12.38 -5.39
CA THR A 184 1.53 13.14 -4.89
C THR A 184 2.14 12.48 -3.67
N LEU A 185 1.34 12.00 -2.71
CA LEU A 185 1.84 11.29 -1.54
C LEU A 185 2.58 10.01 -1.91
N GLU A 186 2.00 9.19 -2.79
CA GLU A 186 2.65 7.97 -3.27
C GLU A 186 3.95 8.28 -4.03
N LEU A 187 3.96 9.33 -4.86
CA LEU A 187 5.16 9.81 -5.55
C LEU A 187 6.26 10.23 -4.58
N LEU A 188 5.93 11.07 -3.58
CA LEU A 188 6.88 11.58 -2.59
C LEU A 188 7.41 10.46 -1.70
N ARG A 189 6.54 9.57 -1.23
CA ARG A 189 6.90 8.39 -0.44
C ARG A 189 7.95 7.54 -1.16
N ARG A 190 7.76 7.29 -2.46
CA ARG A 190 8.66 6.45 -3.27
C ARG A 190 10.02 7.08 -3.54
N ARG A 191 10.10 8.40 -3.45
CA ARG A 191 11.35 9.16 -3.59
C ARG A 191 12.06 9.40 -2.25
N ALA A 192 11.39 9.14 -1.12
CA ALA A 192 11.96 9.35 0.20
C ALA A 192 12.97 8.26 0.57
N LYS A 193 14.08 8.67 1.21
CA LYS A 193 15.09 7.72 1.73
C LYS A 193 14.52 6.82 2.82
N MET A 194 13.62 7.37 3.63
CA MET A 194 12.82 6.64 4.62
C MET A 194 11.35 6.87 4.28
N PRO A 195 10.71 5.96 3.53
CA PRO A 195 9.35 6.14 3.09
C PRO A 195 8.37 6.18 4.28
N PRO A 196 7.54 7.23 4.44
CA PRO A 196 6.43 7.20 5.38
C PRO A 196 5.36 6.19 4.91
N ASP A 197 4.56 5.69 5.84
CA ASP A 197 3.27 5.11 5.47
C ASP A 197 2.34 6.22 4.98
N VAL A 198 1.58 5.98 3.91
CA VAL A 198 0.63 6.97 3.39
C VAL A 198 -0.73 6.31 3.16
N ALA A 199 -1.80 7.05 3.47
CA ALA A 199 -3.15 6.64 3.19
C ALA A 199 -4.04 7.86 2.95
N PHE A 200 -5.07 7.69 2.12
CA PHE A 200 -6.07 8.72 1.88
C PHE A 200 -7.46 8.17 2.20
N CYS A 201 -8.23 8.92 2.99
CA CYS A 201 -9.58 8.56 3.37
C CYS A 201 -10.55 9.68 3.00
N HIS A 202 -11.57 9.35 2.23
CA HIS A 202 -12.74 10.20 2.04
C HIS A 202 -13.67 10.11 3.24
N VAL A 203 -14.05 11.26 3.79
CA VAL A 203 -14.98 11.41 4.91
C VAL A 203 -16.29 12.04 4.41
N PRO A 204 -17.46 11.63 4.91
CA PRO A 204 -18.74 12.22 4.48
C PRO A 204 -18.87 13.71 4.80
N PRO A 205 -19.70 14.45 4.05
CA PRO A 205 -20.01 15.85 4.35
C PRO A 205 -20.61 16.04 5.74
N LEU A 206 -20.27 17.15 6.41
CA LEU A 206 -20.91 17.54 7.67
C LEU A 206 -22.42 17.70 7.49
N GLY A 207 -23.20 17.27 8.48
CA GLY A 207 -24.65 17.29 8.46
C GLY A 207 -25.31 16.16 7.66
N SER A 208 -24.54 15.35 6.92
CA SER A 208 -25.04 14.11 6.31
C SER A 208 -25.21 13.00 7.35
N ASN A 209 -25.76 11.85 6.94
CA ASN A 209 -25.93 10.68 7.79
C ASN A 209 -25.19 9.46 7.22
N ILE A 210 -24.73 8.60 8.12
CA ILE A 210 -24.32 7.22 7.86
C ILE A 210 -25.25 6.32 8.67
N GLY A 211 -26.22 5.70 8.01
CA GLY A 211 -27.33 5.05 8.71
C GLY A 211 -28.07 6.05 9.61
N GLN A 212 -28.12 5.79 10.92
CA GLN A 212 -28.70 6.68 11.93
C GLN A 212 -27.70 7.70 12.51
N GLN A 213 -26.41 7.56 12.22
CA GLN A 213 -25.37 8.42 12.77
C GLN A 213 -25.25 9.70 11.95
N LYS A 214 -25.46 10.85 12.60
CA LYS A 214 -25.18 12.16 12.01
C LYS A 214 -23.68 12.41 11.93
N VAL A 215 -23.23 12.96 10.83
CA VAL A 215 -21.83 13.31 10.59
C VAL A 215 -21.59 14.73 11.07
N ASP A 216 -20.83 14.87 12.16
CA ASP A 216 -20.29 16.13 12.64
C ASP A 216 -18.76 16.06 12.77
N ALA A 217 -18.13 17.17 13.18
CA ALA A 217 -16.67 17.24 13.30
C ALA A 217 -16.12 16.26 14.34
N ASP A 218 -16.86 16.00 15.42
CA ASP A 218 -16.45 15.07 16.48
C ASP A 218 -16.49 13.61 16.01
N TYR A 219 -17.48 13.25 15.20
CA TYR A 219 -17.58 11.94 14.59
C TYR A 219 -16.45 11.70 13.59
N VAL A 220 -16.15 12.69 12.73
CA VAL A 220 -15.00 12.62 11.80
C VAL A 220 -13.68 12.57 12.57
N HIS A 221 -13.54 13.34 13.65
CA HIS A 221 -12.37 13.28 14.51
C HIS A 221 -12.18 11.88 15.14
N SER A 222 -13.27 11.27 15.61
CA SER A 222 -13.23 9.92 16.19
C SER A 222 -12.79 8.89 15.13
N PHE A 223 -13.26 9.03 13.88
CA PHE A 223 -12.80 8.23 12.76
C PHE A 223 -11.28 8.40 12.54
N VAL A 224 -10.77 9.63 12.52
CA VAL A 224 -9.33 9.92 12.38
C VAL A 224 -8.51 9.22 13.46
N LEU A 225 -8.95 9.28 14.73
CA LEU A 225 -8.27 8.58 15.81
C LEU A 225 -8.25 7.06 15.62
N GLN A 226 -9.33 6.47 15.08
CA GLN A 226 -9.34 5.04 14.75
C GLN A 226 -8.47 4.70 13.54
N VAL A 227 -8.30 5.60 12.57
CA VAL A 227 -7.31 5.42 11.50
C VAL A 227 -5.90 5.31 12.09
N LEU A 228 -5.55 6.19 13.04
CA LEU A 228 -4.26 6.15 13.74
C LEU A 228 -4.11 4.86 14.57
N ASN A 229 -5.12 4.48 15.35
CA ASN A 229 -5.10 3.24 16.13
C ASN A 229 -4.92 2.01 15.23
N GLY A 230 -5.66 1.94 14.12
CA GLY A 230 -5.57 0.86 13.14
C GLY A 230 -4.17 0.79 12.53
N TRP A 231 -3.61 1.92 12.13
CA TRP A 231 -2.25 1.99 11.64
C TRP A 231 -1.21 1.47 12.63
N GLN A 232 -1.28 1.89 13.89
CA GLN A 232 -0.32 1.43 14.89
C GLN A 232 -0.48 -0.06 15.19
N LYS A 233 -1.72 -0.58 15.28
CA LYS A 233 -1.98 -2.01 15.44
C LYS A 233 -1.41 -2.83 14.30
N ILE A 234 -1.61 -2.38 13.06
CA ILE A 234 -1.06 -3.03 11.86
C ILE A 234 0.48 -3.07 11.93
N ARG A 235 1.12 -1.96 12.31
CA ARG A 235 2.58 -1.89 12.46
C ARG A 235 3.10 -2.76 13.60
N GLN A 236 2.37 -2.84 14.71
CA GLN A 236 2.72 -3.71 15.83
C GLN A 236 2.57 -5.19 15.44
N ALA A 237 1.49 -5.56 14.74
CA ALA A 237 1.27 -6.91 14.24
C ALA A 237 2.35 -7.34 13.22
N GLY A 238 2.75 -6.43 12.33
CA GLY A 238 3.90 -6.64 11.43
C GLY A 238 5.27 -6.62 12.15
N GLY A 239 5.33 -6.11 13.37
CA GLY A 239 6.51 -6.11 14.25
C GLY A 239 6.56 -7.28 15.22
N THR A 240 5.44 -7.98 15.47
CA THR A 240 5.36 -9.13 16.38
C THR A 240 5.88 -10.43 15.77
N ASP A 241 6.12 -10.48 14.46
CA ASP A 241 6.94 -11.53 13.82
C ASP A 241 8.46 -11.29 13.99
N GLN A 242 8.85 -10.22 14.69
CA GLN A 242 10.24 -9.95 15.10
C GLN A 242 10.32 -9.51 16.56
N LYS A 243 9.80 -10.33 17.48
CA LYS A 243 10.25 -10.38 18.87
C LYS A 243 9.81 -11.70 19.51
N SER A 244 10.54 -12.78 19.24
CA SER A 244 10.58 -13.92 20.15
C SER A 244 11.88 -13.85 20.97
N SER A 245 11.65 -13.75 22.28
CA SER A 245 12.57 -13.98 23.37
C SER A 245 13.50 -15.17 23.14
N SER A 246 14.77 -15.03 23.54
CA SER A 246 15.57 -16.19 23.93
C SER A 246 14.89 -16.95 25.06
N PRO A 247 14.75 -18.27 24.92
CA PRO A 247 15.07 -19.16 26.03
C PRO A 247 16.24 -20.07 25.66
N ASP A 248 16.98 -20.44 26.69
CA ASP A 248 18.11 -21.36 26.69
C ASP A 248 17.86 -22.67 25.93
N ALA A 249 18.96 -23.17 25.35
CA ALA A 249 19.28 -24.57 25.05
C ALA A 249 18.20 -25.45 24.38
N THR A 250 18.38 -25.74 23.09
CA THR A 250 18.86 -27.05 22.61
C THR A 250 19.08 -26.95 21.10
N VAL A 251 20.31 -27.22 20.65
CA VAL A 251 20.66 -27.35 19.24
C VAL A 251 19.90 -28.55 18.66
N ILE A 252 18.77 -28.31 17.98
CA ILE A 252 18.27 -29.29 17.01
C ILE A 252 19.08 -29.09 15.74
N ARG A 253 20.12 -29.90 15.58
CA ARG A 253 20.70 -30.22 14.28
C ARG A 253 19.59 -30.87 13.44
N GLY A 254 18.87 -30.05 12.69
CA GLY A 254 18.19 -30.51 11.49
C GLY A 254 19.29 -30.90 10.51
N GLN A 255 19.56 -32.19 10.42
CA GLN A 255 20.34 -32.77 9.33
C GLN A 255 19.74 -32.26 8.02
N SER A 256 20.53 -31.54 7.22
CA SER A 256 20.28 -31.51 5.78
C SER A 256 20.24 -32.97 5.31
N PRO A 257 19.22 -33.40 4.56
CA PRO A 257 19.38 -34.53 3.69
C PRO A 257 20.47 -34.14 2.69
N GLY A 258 21.65 -34.72 2.86
CA GLY A 258 22.60 -34.84 1.77
C GLY A 258 21.97 -35.66 0.66
N ASP A 259 22.25 -35.25 -0.57
CA ASP A 259 22.64 -36.08 -1.72
C ASP A 259 22.52 -35.17 -2.96
N GLY A 260 23.61 -34.74 -3.62
CA GLY A 260 24.61 -35.64 -4.19
C GLY A 260 24.02 -36.31 -5.43
N LYS A 261 24.36 -35.82 -6.63
CA LYS A 261 24.01 -36.40 -7.95
C LYS A 261 22.53 -36.34 -8.39
N LYS A 262 21.94 -35.15 -8.57
CA LYS A 262 21.08 -34.92 -9.76
C LYS A 262 21.99 -34.45 -10.90
N SER A 263 21.93 -35.15 -12.03
CA SER A 263 23.00 -35.30 -13.02
C SER A 263 23.47 -33.99 -13.66
N SER A 264 24.72 -33.95 -14.13
CA SER A 264 25.21 -32.90 -15.04
C SER A 264 24.24 -32.67 -16.22
N GLY A 265 23.53 -33.72 -16.66
CA GLY A 265 22.49 -33.64 -17.68
C GLY A 265 21.24 -32.85 -17.25
N GLU A 266 20.79 -32.97 -16.00
CA GLU A 266 19.67 -32.17 -15.47
C GLU A 266 20.04 -30.69 -15.40
N LYS A 267 21.26 -30.38 -14.95
CA LYS A 267 21.76 -29.00 -14.93
C LYS A 267 21.84 -28.43 -16.35
N ALA A 268 22.41 -29.17 -17.30
CA ALA A 268 22.49 -28.76 -18.71
C ALA A 268 21.10 -28.57 -19.34
N ALA A 269 20.11 -29.40 -18.98
CA ALA A 269 18.73 -29.23 -19.45
C ALA A 269 18.07 -27.95 -18.90
N VAL A 270 18.32 -27.62 -17.63
CA VAL A 270 17.86 -26.36 -17.03
C VAL A 270 18.56 -25.15 -17.67
N GLU A 271 19.88 -25.21 -17.87
CA GLU A 271 20.64 -24.15 -18.55
C GLU A 271 20.10 -23.89 -19.95
N LYS A 272 19.82 -24.95 -20.72
CA LYS A 272 19.22 -24.86 -22.05
C LYS A 272 17.82 -24.22 -22.02
N LEU A 273 16.99 -24.55 -21.01
CA LEU A 273 15.66 -23.93 -20.85
C LEU A 273 15.80 -22.41 -20.61
N ILE A 274 16.72 -22.01 -19.74
CA ILE A 274 16.95 -20.60 -19.41
C ILE A 274 17.51 -19.83 -20.61
N GLU A 275 18.46 -20.43 -21.34
CA GLU A 275 18.97 -19.88 -22.60
C GLU A 275 17.83 -19.66 -23.61
N GLU A 276 16.99 -20.68 -23.82
CA GLU A 276 15.86 -20.59 -24.75
C GLU A 276 14.83 -19.54 -24.30
N TYR A 277 14.58 -19.38 -23.00
CA TYR A 277 13.71 -18.34 -22.46
C TYR A 277 14.17 -16.93 -22.87
N PHE A 278 15.42 -16.56 -22.58
CA PHE A 278 15.95 -15.23 -22.93
C PHE A 278 16.07 -15.04 -24.45
N LYS A 279 16.51 -16.08 -25.16
CA LYS A 279 16.70 -16.04 -26.61
C LYS A 279 15.36 -15.88 -27.35
N SER A 280 14.37 -16.71 -27.04
CA SER A 280 13.06 -16.66 -27.70
C SER A 280 12.33 -15.34 -27.42
N TRP A 281 12.46 -14.76 -26.23
CA TRP A 281 11.94 -13.43 -25.92
C TRP A 281 12.63 -12.35 -26.77
N SER A 282 13.96 -12.30 -26.74
CA SER A 282 14.77 -11.31 -27.48
C SER A 282 14.62 -11.39 -29.00
N GLU A 283 14.39 -12.60 -29.52
CA GLU A 283 14.13 -12.86 -30.94
C GLU A 283 12.65 -12.73 -31.32
N GLN A 284 11.78 -12.39 -30.36
CA GLN A 284 10.33 -12.23 -30.54
C GLN A 284 9.60 -13.50 -31.00
N ARG A 285 10.16 -14.67 -30.71
CA ARG A 285 9.56 -15.99 -30.96
C ARG A 285 8.57 -16.33 -29.84
N MET A 286 7.46 -15.61 -29.77
CA MET A 286 6.52 -15.66 -28.64
C MET A 286 5.88 -17.04 -28.39
N GLN A 287 5.75 -17.86 -29.44
CA GLN A 287 5.29 -19.25 -29.29
C GLN A 287 6.34 -20.09 -28.55
N ASP A 288 7.62 -19.96 -28.91
CA ASP A 288 8.72 -20.67 -28.27
C ASP A 288 8.95 -20.16 -26.84
N TYR A 289 8.85 -18.84 -26.64
CA TYR A 289 8.86 -18.22 -25.32
C TYR A 289 7.75 -18.76 -24.41
N GLY A 290 6.51 -18.77 -24.91
CA GLY A 290 5.38 -19.36 -24.20
C GLY A 290 5.56 -20.85 -23.93
N SER A 291 6.30 -21.57 -24.78
CA SER A 291 6.59 -23.00 -24.57
C SER A 291 7.52 -23.25 -23.39
N CYS A 292 8.30 -22.27 -22.93
CA CYS A 292 9.18 -22.41 -21.76
C CYS A 292 8.39 -22.58 -20.45
N PHE A 293 7.13 -22.13 -20.43
CA PHE A 293 6.26 -22.16 -19.27
C PHE A 293 5.34 -23.40 -19.24
N ALA A 294 5.10 -23.90 -18.03
CA ALA A 294 4.06 -24.88 -17.74
C ALA A 294 2.65 -24.30 -17.99
N ASP A 295 1.64 -25.14 -18.21
CA ASP A 295 0.30 -24.66 -18.60
C ASP A 295 -0.38 -23.82 -17.50
N GLY A 296 -0.13 -24.15 -16.23
CA GLY A 296 -0.62 -23.41 -15.06
C GLY A 296 0.36 -22.40 -14.48
N ALA A 297 1.37 -21.96 -15.23
CA ALA A 297 2.40 -21.09 -14.69
C ALA A 297 1.85 -19.72 -14.26
N VAL A 298 2.35 -19.25 -13.11
CA VAL A 298 2.01 -17.95 -12.51
C VAL A 298 3.23 -17.04 -12.57
N ILE A 299 3.04 -15.83 -13.09
CA ILE A 299 4.09 -14.84 -13.27
C ILE A 299 3.79 -13.63 -12.40
N GLN A 300 4.81 -13.15 -11.69
CA GLN A 300 4.73 -12.01 -10.80
C GLN A 300 5.79 -10.98 -11.18
N GLU A 301 5.36 -9.81 -11.62
CA GLU A 301 6.26 -8.68 -11.80
C GLU A 301 6.28 -7.87 -10.50
N ILE A 302 7.47 -7.70 -9.92
CA ILE A 302 7.69 -6.80 -8.80
C ILE A 302 8.24 -5.49 -9.37
N GLY A 303 7.42 -4.45 -9.29
CA GLY A 303 7.76 -3.15 -9.81
C GLY A 303 7.02 -2.10 -9.02
N SER A 304 7.65 -0.95 -8.80
CA SER A 304 7.00 0.18 -8.13
C SER A 304 6.35 -0.22 -6.79
N GLY A 305 7.00 -1.08 -6.00
CA GLY A 305 6.52 -1.53 -4.68
C GLY A 305 5.17 -2.28 -4.69
N SER A 306 4.81 -2.87 -5.83
CA SER A 306 3.61 -3.68 -6.01
C SER A 306 3.97 -5.00 -6.69
N ILE A 307 3.10 -5.99 -6.57
CA ILE A 307 3.23 -7.28 -7.24
C ILE A 307 2.08 -7.40 -8.24
N ASN A 308 2.39 -7.43 -9.53
CA ASN A 308 1.43 -7.73 -10.58
C ASN A 308 1.46 -9.22 -10.88
N THR A 309 0.39 -9.94 -10.57
CA THR A 309 0.30 -11.40 -10.76
C THR A 309 -0.56 -11.73 -11.96
N GLN A 310 -0.05 -12.55 -12.87
CA GLN A 310 -0.73 -12.95 -14.09
C GLN A 310 -0.51 -14.44 -14.39
N MET A 311 -1.47 -15.06 -15.06
CA MET A 311 -1.29 -16.40 -15.64
C MET A 311 -0.47 -16.32 -16.94
N LYS A 312 0.16 -17.43 -17.33
CA LYS A 312 0.94 -17.59 -18.57
C LYS A 312 0.30 -16.96 -19.81
N GLY A 313 -0.97 -17.24 -20.09
CA GLY A 313 -1.66 -16.80 -21.31
C GLY A 313 -1.67 -15.28 -21.48
N PRO A 314 -2.29 -14.53 -20.54
CA PRO A 314 -2.25 -13.07 -20.52
C PRO A 314 -0.83 -12.50 -20.54
N PHE A 315 0.09 -13.08 -19.78
CA PHE A 315 1.48 -12.62 -19.72
C PHE A 315 2.17 -12.70 -21.09
N VAL A 316 2.13 -13.85 -21.78
CA VAL A 316 2.76 -14.02 -23.11
C VAL A 316 2.10 -13.10 -24.15
N ALA A 317 0.78 -12.91 -24.08
CA ALA A 317 0.07 -11.96 -24.95
C ALA A 317 0.50 -10.50 -24.70
N GLN A 318 0.74 -10.13 -23.43
CA GLN A 318 1.27 -8.82 -23.05
C GLN A 318 2.69 -8.63 -23.61
N GLN A 319 3.58 -9.62 -23.46
CA GLN A 319 4.93 -9.56 -24.04
C GLN A 319 4.90 -9.44 -25.57
N THR A 320 3.97 -10.14 -26.22
CA THR A 320 3.75 -10.03 -27.67
C THR A 320 3.35 -8.60 -28.06
N THR A 321 2.43 -7.98 -27.32
CA THR A 321 1.99 -6.60 -27.55
C THR A 321 3.12 -5.61 -27.31
N TYR A 322 3.91 -5.80 -26.25
CA TYR A 322 5.09 -4.98 -25.96
C TYR A 322 6.07 -4.96 -27.13
N HIS A 323 6.45 -6.12 -27.68
CA HIS A 323 7.36 -6.17 -28.82
C HIS A 323 6.79 -5.54 -30.09
N LYS A 324 5.48 -5.68 -30.35
CA LYS A 324 4.83 -5.06 -31.51
C LYS A 324 4.81 -3.53 -31.44
N LEU A 325 4.69 -2.97 -30.24
CA LEU A 325 4.61 -1.52 -30.03
C LEU A 325 5.97 -0.87 -29.76
N ALA A 326 7.01 -1.65 -29.48
CA ALA A 326 8.32 -1.13 -29.15
C ALA A 326 9.01 -0.46 -30.36
N ILE A 327 9.44 0.79 -30.18
CA ILE A 327 10.19 1.55 -31.19
C ILE A 327 11.57 0.92 -31.45
N PHE A 328 12.20 0.41 -30.39
CA PHE A 328 13.49 -0.27 -30.47
C PHE A 328 13.33 -1.74 -30.10
N LYS A 329 14.05 -2.62 -30.81
CA LYS A 329 14.14 -4.03 -30.44
C LYS A 329 14.72 -4.14 -29.03
N ALA A 330 13.92 -4.69 -28.12
CA ALA A 330 14.37 -5.05 -26.79
C ALA A 330 15.10 -6.39 -26.84
N VAL A 331 16.29 -6.44 -26.27
CA VAL A 331 17.11 -7.64 -26.14
C VAL A 331 17.46 -7.80 -24.68
N GLU A 332 17.16 -8.96 -24.13
CA GLU A 332 17.41 -9.31 -22.74
C GLU A 332 18.35 -10.52 -22.69
N VAL A 333 19.46 -10.38 -21.96
CA VAL A 333 20.49 -11.41 -21.86
C VAL A 333 20.83 -11.72 -20.41
N PRO A 334 21.08 -12.99 -20.08
CA PRO A 334 21.56 -13.35 -18.75
C PRO A 334 22.99 -12.83 -18.56
N VAL A 335 23.26 -12.21 -17.42
CA VAL A 335 24.59 -11.76 -16.99
C VAL A 335 25.18 -12.77 -16.01
N ARG A 336 24.37 -13.26 -15.06
CA ARG A 336 24.78 -14.26 -14.07
C ARG A 336 23.60 -15.16 -13.72
N THR A 337 23.84 -16.46 -13.67
CA THR A 337 22.80 -17.48 -13.41
C THR A 337 23.23 -18.36 -12.23
N SER A 338 22.33 -18.54 -11.26
CA SER A 338 22.46 -19.47 -10.13
C SER A 338 21.38 -20.54 -10.22
N ILE A 339 21.75 -21.81 -10.07
CA ILE A 339 20.86 -22.97 -10.19
C ILE A 339 20.98 -23.83 -8.94
N GLN A 340 19.84 -24.15 -8.31
CA GLN A 340 19.75 -24.99 -7.12
C GLN A 340 18.62 -26.00 -7.27
N PHE A 341 18.92 -27.29 -7.07
CA PHE A 341 17.92 -28.36 -7.10
C PHE A 341 17.40 -28.64 -5.68
N GLU A 342 16.07 -28.79 -5.55
CA GLU A 342 15.37 -28.96 -4.28
C GLU A 342 14.30 -30.05 -4.44
N ALA A 343 14.65 -31.30 -4.12
CA ALA A 343 13.81 -32.47 -4.41
C ALA A 343 13.33 -32.42 -5.89
N ASP A 344 12.03 -32.31 -6.14
CA ASP A 344 11.45 -32.31 -7.49
C ASP A 344 11.43 -30.93 -8.19
N LEU A 345 11.87 -29.90 -7.47
CA LEU A 345 11.95 -28.54 -7.99
C LEU A 345 13.39 -28.17 -8.35
N CYS A 346 13.50 -27.18 -9.23
CA CYS A 346 14.74 -26.47 -9.47
C CYS A 346 14.49 -24.97 -9.37
N ARG A 347 15.24 -24.29 -8.50
CA ARG A 347 15.24 -22.85 -8.36
C ARG A 347 16.35 -22.26 -9.21
N VAL A 348 16.00 -21.29 -10.05
CA VAL A 348 16.99 -20.54 -10.83
C VAL A 348 16.85 -19.06 -10.51
N VAL A 349 17.97 -18.37 -10.32
CA VAL A 349 18.01 -16.92 -10.20
C VAL A 349 18.93 -16.38 -11.28
N VAL A 350 18.42 -15.50 -12.12
CA VAL A 350 19.18 -14.86 -13.20
C VAL A 350 19.22 -13.37 -12.98
N TYR A 351 20.43 -12.81 -12.87
CA TYR A 351 20.66 -11.38 -13.05
C TYR A 351 20.83 -11.11 -14.54
N TRP A 352 20.02 -10.23 -15.11
CA TRP A 352 19.95 -9.98 -16.55
C TRP A 352 20.21 -8.51 -16.89
N LYS A 353 20.51 -8.28 -18.17
CA LYS A 353 20.65 -6.96 -18.79
C LYS A 353 19.72 -6.86 -19.99
N LEU A 354 18.90 -5.82 -20.01
CA LEU A 354 18.04 -5.45 -21.13
C LEU A 354 18.61 -4.23 -21.85
N THR A 355 18.65 -4.29 -23.18
CA THR A 355 18.96 -3.15 -24.05
C THR A 355 17.80 -2.90 -25.02
N ALA A 356 17.40 -1.64 -25.18
CA ALA A 356 16.37 -1.23 -26.15
C ALA A 356 16.70 0.19 -26.64
N GLY A 357 17.40 0.29 -27.76
CA GLY A 357 17.94 1.57 -28.25
C GLY A 357 18.90 2.19 -27.22
N PRO A 358 18.70 3.43 -26.77
CA PRO A 358 19.54 4.05 -25.75
C PRO A 358 19.27 3.53 -24.33
N ARG A 359 18.17 2.80 -24.10
CA ARG A 359 17.80 2.30 -22.77
C ARG A 359 18.64 1.08 -22.42
N VAL A 360 19.26 1.12 -21.24
CA VAL A 360 19.89 -0.02 -20.58
C VAL A 360 19.24 -0.22 -19.21
N GLN A 361 18.80 -1.43 -18.93
CA GLN A 361 18.18 -1.80 -17.66
C GLN A 361 18.77 -3.12 -17.16
N TYR A 362 18.82 -3.28 -15.85
CA TYR A 362 19.22 -4.54 -15.20
C TYR A 362 18.06 -5.05 -14.35
N GLY A 363 18.09 -6.33 -14.03
CA GLY A 363 17.03 -6.94 -13.27
C GLY A 363 17.33 -8.36 -12.84
N TYR A 364 16.35 -8.93 -12.17
CA TYR A 364 16.39 -10.28 -11.65
C TYR A 364 15.16 -11.05 -12.07
N ASP A 365 15.38 -12.28 -12.54
CA ASP A 365 14.35 -13.29 -12.73
C ASP A 365 14.58 -14.42 -11.72
N HIS A 366 13.56 -14.70 -10.91
CA HIS A 366 13.51 -15.83 -9.99
C HIS A 366 12.53 -16.87 -10.55
N PHE A 367 13.08 -18.00 -10.97
CA PHE A 367 12.32 -19.11 -11.52
C PHE A 367 12.15 -20.22 -10.48
N THR A 368 10.93 -20.75 -10.40
CA THR A 368 10.68 -22.10 -9.90
C THR A 368 10.36 -22.99 -11.09
N LEU A 369 11.09 -24.08 -11.23
CA LEU A 369 10.96 -25.03 -12.32
C LEU A 369 10.50 -26.39 -11.79
N MET A 370 9.68 -27.09 -12.58
CA MET A 370 9.36 -28.50 -12.37
C MET A 370 9.39 -29.25 -13.69
N LYS A 371 9.43 -30.58 -13.65
CA LYS A 371 9.24 -31.39 -14.84
C LYS A 371 7.75 -31.51 -15.18
N GLN A 372 7.37 -31.08 -16.38
CA GLN A 372 6.06 -31.36 -16.97
C GLN A 372 6.27 -32.25 -18.20
N LYS A 373 5.67 -33.45 -18.19
CA LYS A 373 5.82 -34.45 -19.28
C LYS A 373 7.29 -34.77 -19.60
N GLY A 374 8.14 -34.87 -18.58
CA GLY A 374 9.55 -35.24 -18.70
C GLY A 374 10.53 -34.09 -18.97
N SER A 375 10.05 -32.89 -19.28
CA SER A 375 10.88 -31.71 -19.58
C SER A 375 10.74 -30.64 -18.49
N TRP A 376 11.83 -29.94 -18.16
CA TRP A 376 11.79 -28.78 -17.27
C TRP A 376 10.94 -27.67 -17.88
N LYS A 377 10.08 -27.07 -17.05
CA LYS A 377 9.22 -25.94 -17.39
C LYS A 377 9.18 -24.95 -16.24
N ILE A 378 9.02 -23.68 -16.57
CA ILE A 378 8.81 -22.60 -15.60
C ILE A 378 7.38 -22.71 -15.07
N VAL A 379 7.22 -22.93 -13.76
CA VAL A 379 5.91 -22.92 -13.08
C VAL A 379 5.64 -21.64 -12.34
N ASN A 380 6.69 -20.96 -11.90
CA ASN A 380 6.59 -19.63 -11.33
C ASN A 380 7.78 -18.79 -11.78
N LEU A 381 7.49 -17.53 -12.13
CA LEU A 381 8.46 -16.50 -12.43
C LEU A 381 8.15 -15.29 -11.57
N VAL A 382 9.11 -14.83 -10.77
CA VAL A 382 9.08 -13.52 -10.14
C VAL A 382 10.18 -12.67 -10.75
N PHE A 383 9.87 -11.52 -11.34
CA PHE A 383 10.89 -10.67 -11.96
C PHE A 383 10.79 -9.20 -11.57
N TYR A 384 11.92 -8.50 -11.57
CA TYR A 384 11.99 -7.06 -11.28
C TYR A 384 13.22 -6.38 -11.86
N GLY A 385 13.11 -5.08 -12.13
CA GLY A 385 14.24 -4.23 -12.49
C GLY A 385 15.03 -3.73 -11.27
N THR A 386 16.34 -3.60 -11.41
CA THR A 386 17.24 -3.01 -10.41
C THR A 386 18.20 -1.99 -11.05
N SER A 387 18.85 -1.18 -10.20
CA SER A 387 20.05 -0.46 -10.59
C SER A 387 21.18 -1.45 -10.92
N PRO A 388 22.14 -1.09 -11.78
CA PRO A 388 23.31 -1.93 -12.04
C PRO A 388 24.01 -2.25 -10.71
N GLU A 389 24.37 -3.52 -10.51
CA GLU A 389 25.22 -3.90 -9.37
C GLU A 389 26.53 -3.10 -9.44
N LYS A 390 26.93 -2.49 -8.32
CA LYS A 390 28.27 -1.93 -8.19
C LYS A 390 29.22 -3.11 -7.96
N ASN A 391 30.14 -3.32 -8.90
CA ASN A 391 31.21 -4.30 -8.76
C ASN A 391 32.05 -4.04 -7.51
#